data_AF-A0A0L1JQH2-F1
#
_entry.id   AF-A0A0L1JQH2-F1
#
_cell.length_a   1.000
_cell.length_b   1.000
_cell.length_c   1.000
_cell.angle_alpha   90.00
_cell.angle_beta   90.00
_cell.angle_gamma   90.00
#
_symmetry.space_group_name_H-M   'P 1'
#
loop_
_entity.id
_entity.type
_entity.pdbx_description
1 polymer ?
#
loop_
_entity_poly.entity_id
_entity_poly.type
_entity_poly.pdbx_seq_one_letter_code
_entity_poly.pdbx_strand_id
1 'polypeptide(L)'
;MRGWAPFAVLVVATGVMAFVAGWQARGVTETDVIERYTARYVADGGSATDCIAVPGEGRVWIEVRCGAIVYHASRFGRLLKVERPGGPEA
;
A
#
# COMPACT_ATOMS: atom_id res chain seq x y z
N MET A 1 2.01 -23.04 -41.42
CA MET A 1 1.68 -22.42 -40.11
C MET A 1 2.25 -23.17 -38.90
N ARG A 2 2.43 -24.50 -38.94
CA ARG A 2 2.88 -25.32 -37.78
C ARG A 2 4.27 -24.97 -37.22
N GLY A 3 5.21 -24.48 -38.04
CA GLY A 3 6.58 -24.20 -37.61
C GLY A 3 6.75 -23.04 -36.62
N TRP A 4 5.78 -22.11 -36.55
CA TRP A 4 5.84 -20.94 -35.68
C TRP A 4 5.16 -21.14 -34.33
N ALA A 5 4.44 -22.27 -34.17
CA ALA A 5 3.77 -22.62 -32.93
C ALA A 5 4.68 -22.61 -31.68
N PRO A 6 5.90 -23.20 -31.68
CA PRO A 6 6.75 -23.16 -30.50
C PRO A 6 7.21 -21.74 -30.14
N PHE A 7 7.46 -20.90 -31.14
CA PHE A 7 7.84 -19.50 -30.92
C PHE A 7 6.67 -18.69 -30.33
N ALA A 8 5.46 -18.86 -30.88
CA ALA A 8 4.26 -18.21 -30.36
C ALA A 8 3.98 -18.61 -28.91
N VAL A 9 4.15 -19.89 -28.56
CA VAL A 9 4.00 -20.38 -27.18
C VAL A 9 5.03 -19.74 -26.26
N LEU A 10 6.29 -19.63 -26.67
CA LEU A 10 7.33 -18.97 -25.87
C LEU A 10 7.02 -17.49 -25.64
N VAL A 11 6.55 -16.77 -26.66
CA VAL A 11 6.18 -15.36 -26.54
C VAL A 11 5.01 -15.17 -25.58
N VAL A 12 3.97 -16.00 -25.69
CA VAL A 12 2.82 -15.94 -24.78
C VAL A 12 3.25 -16.29 -23.35
N ALA A 13 4.04 -17.36 -23.16
CA ALA A 13 4.50 -17.78 -21.84
C ALA A 13 5.34 -16.69 -21.15
N THR A 14 6.28 -16.08 -21.88
CA THR A 14 7.11 -14.98 -21.35
C THR A 14 6.29 -13.72 -21.08
N GLY A 15 5.33 -13.39 -21.96
CA GLY A 15 4.39 -12.29 -21.74
C GLY A 15 3.53 -12.48 -20.49
N VAL A 16 3.00 -13.68 -20.27
CA VAL A 16 2.23 -14.01 -19.06
C VAL A 16 3.10 -13.93 -17.82
N MET A 17 4.31 -14.48 -17.83
CA MET A 17 5.23 -14.38 -16.69
C MET A 17 5.59 -12.93 -16.37
N ALA A 18 5.92 -12.12 -17.39
CA ALA A 18 6.21 -10.70 -17.21
C ALA A 18 4.99 -9.93 -16.69
N PHE A 19 3.79 -10.26 -17.17
CA PHE A 19 2.55 -9.64 -16.71
C PHE A 19 2.24 -9.96 -15.24
N VAL A 20 2.36 -11.24 -14.84
CA VAL A 20 2.15 -11.67 -13.45
C VAL A 20 3.20 -11.04 -12.52
N ALA A 21 4.47 -11.05 -12.93
CA ALA A 21 5.53 -10.40 -12.18
C ALA A 21 5.30 -8.89 -12.08
N GLY A 22 4.88 -8.24 -13.17
CA GLY A 22 4.53 -6.83 -13.20
C GLY A 22 3.33 -6.49 -12.33
N TRP A 23 2.33 -7.38 -12.25
CA TRP A 23 1.17 -7.22 -11.38
C TRP A 23 1.57 -7.26 -9.90
N GLN A 24 2.42 -8.21 -9.51
CA GLN A 24 2.95 -8.27 -8.14
C GLN A 24 3.90 -7.10 -7.82
N ALA A 25 4.57 -6.57 -8.85
CA ALA A 25 5.42 -5.38 -8.74
C ALA A 25 4.65 -4.06 -8.77
N ARG A 26 3.32 -4.06 -8.99
CA ARG A 26 2.48 -2.90 -8.69
C ARG A 26 2.53 -2.72 -7.19
N GLY A 27 3.45 -1.86 -6.74
CA GLY A 27 3.72 -1.61 -5.34
C GLY A 27 2.47 -1.19 -4.58
N VAL A 28 2.59 -1.17 -3.26
CA VAL A 28 1.50 -0.78 -2.35
C VAL A 28 0.84 0.51 -2.84
N THR A 29 -0.43 0.43 -3.21
CA THR A 29 -1.18 1.60 -3.69
C THR A 29 -1.53 2.50 -2.51
N GLU A 30 -1.86 3.76 -2.81
CA GLU A 30 -2.30 4.71 -1.78
C GLU A 30 -3.49 4.16 -0.99
N THR A 31 -4.46 3.59 -1.72
CA THR A 31 -5.64 2.92 -1.16
C THR A 31 -5.27 1.76 -0.24
N ASP A 32 -4.34 0.89 -0.63
CA ASP A 32 -3.89 -0.24 0.22
C ASP A 32 -3.32 0.25 1.56
N VAL A 33 -2.57 1.36 1.54
CA VAL A 33 -2.01 1.97 2.76
C VAL A 33 -3.13 2.49 3.66
N ILE A 34 -4.07 3.23 3.09
CA ILE A 34 -5.20 3.82 3.82
C ILE A 34 -6.04 2.71 4.46
N GLU A 35 -6.47 1.73 3.66
CA GLU A 35 -7.30 0.62 4.14
C GLU A 35 -6.60 -0.18 5.25
N ARG A 36 -5.30 -0.44 5.10
CA ARG A 36 -4.52 -1.16 6.13
C ARG A 36 -4.53 -0.44 7.48
N TYR A 37 -4.26 0.86 7.51
CA TYR A 37 -4.18 1.60 8.78
C TYR A 37 -5.55 1.96 9.33
N THR A 38 -6.54 2.20 8.47
CA THR A 38 -7.94 2.31 8.89
C THR A 38 -8.44 1.02 9.54
N ALA A 39 -8.17 -0.15 8.93
CA ALA A 39 -8.53 -1.44 9.50
C ALA A 39 -7.85 -1.68 10.85
N ARG A 40 -6.59 -1.24 11.01
CA ARG A 40 -5.90 -1.30 12.29
C ARG A 40 -6.59 -0.44 13.36
N TYR A 41 -6.97 0.80 13.03
CA TYR A 41 -7.68 1.67 13.95
C TYR A 41 -9.06 1.11 14.34
N VAL A 42 -9.78 0.51 13.38
CA VAL A 42 -11.05 -0.18 13.64
C VAL A 42 -10.87 -1.38 14.54
N ALA A 43 -9.80 -2.16 14.35
CA ALA A 43 -9.48 -3.28 15.24
C ALA A 43 -9.16 -2.84 16.68
N ASP A 44 -8.63 -1.62 16.85
CA ASP A 44 -8.39 -0.99 18.15
C ASP A 44 -9.67 -0.35 18.76
N GLY A 45 -10.83 -0.48 18.09
CA GLY A 45 -12.14 -0.03 18.57
C GLY A 45 -12.63 1.32 18.01
N GLY A 46 -11.91 1.89 17.05
CA GLY A 46 -12.30 3.14 16.37
C GLY A 46 -13.28 2.94 15.21
N SER A 47 -13.76 4.04 14.61
CA SER A 47 -14.58 3.99 13.38
C SER A 47 -13.75 4.30 12.13
N ALA A 48 -14.05 3.61 11.02
CA ALA A 48 -13.43 3.89 9.73
C ALA A 48 -13.75 5.30 9.22
N THR A 49 -14.89 5.88 9.61
CA THR A 49 -15.28 7.25 9.25
C THR A 49 -14.46 8.32 9.96
N ASP A 50 -13.72 7.96 11.01
CA ASP A 50 -12.84 8.89 11.72
C ASP A 50 -11.50 9.07 10.99
N CYS A 51 -11.26 8.27 9.93
CA CYS A 51 -10.01 8.22 9.20
C CYS A 51 -10.06 9.10 7.95
N ILE A 52 -9.09 10.00 7.84
CA ILE A 52 -8.81 10.77 6.63
C ILE A 52 -7.35 10.54 6.20
N ALA A 53 -7.11 10.53 4.90
CA ALA A 53 -5.78 10.40 4.35
C ALA A 53 -5.33 11.76 3.80
N VAL A 54 -4.12 12.19 4.19
CA VAL A 54 -3.52 13.42 3.70
C VAL A 54 -2.10 13.17 3.16
N PRO A 55 -1.66 13.88 2.12
CA PRO A 55 -0.29 13.78 1.63
C PRO A 55 0.72 14.09 2.75
N GLY A 56 1.78 13.28 2.83
CA GLY A 56 2.90 13.52 3.75
C GLY A 56 4.00 14.37 3.12
N GLU A 57 4.99 14.73 3.94
CA GLU A 57 6.18 15.47 3.50
C GLU A 57 7.49 14.68 3.68
N GLY A 58 8.43 14.90 2.76
CA GLY A 58 9.77 14.32 2.81
C GLY A 58 9.77 12.78 2.71
N ARG A 59 10.15 12.10 3.80
CA ARG A 59 10.17 10.63 3.87
C ARG A 59 8.79 10.02 4.08
N VAL A 60 7.85 10.80 4.62
CA VAL A 60 6.45 10.40 4.77
C VAL A 60 5.76 10.62 3.44
N TRP A 61 5.16 9.57 2.91
CA TRP A 61 4.40 9.65 1.67
C TRP A 61 2.95 10.04 1.93
N ILE A 62 2.35 9.41 2.94
CA ILE A 62 0.96 9.62 3.30
C ILE A 62 0.79 9.52 4.81
N GLU A 63 -0.11 10.33 5.33
CA GLU A 63 -0.56 10.30 6.71
C GLU A 63 -2.00 9.84 6.76
N VAL A 64 -2.26 8.77 7.51
CA VAL A 64 -3.63 8.32 7.80
C VAL A 64 -3.97 8.80 9.20
N ARG A 65 -4.85 9.81 9.27
CA ARG A 65 -5.27 10.46 10.51
C ARG A 65 -6.61 9.88 10.92
N CYS A 66 -6.64 9.09 11.99
CA CYS A 66 -7.84 8.46 12.52
C CYS A 66 -8.13 8.98 13.93
N GLY A 67 -9.14 9.83 14.06
CA GLY A 67 -9.42 10.52 15.32
C GLY A 67 -8.20 11.28 15.83
N ALA A 68 -7.63 10.81 16.94
CA ALA A 68 -6.46 11.43 17.58
C ALA A 68 -5.12 10.71 17.26
N ILE A 69 -5.14 9.65 16.44
CA ILE A 69 -3.96 8.87 16.06
C ILE A 69 -3.55 9.21 14.62
N VAL A 70 -2.26 9.40 14.37
CA VAL A 70 -1.70 9.64 13.04
C VAL A 70 -0.70 8.55 12.67
N TYR A 71 -0.94 7.87 11.55
CA TYR A 71 -0.04 6.88 10.98
C TYR A 71 0.75 7.50 9.83
N HIS A 72 2.06 7.65 9.98
CA HIS A 72 2.94 8.15 8.92
C HIS A 72 3.50 6.97 8.13
N ALA A 73 3.13 6.85 6.86
CA ALA A 73 3.54 5.75 6.00
C ALA A 73 4.48 6.21 4.87
N SER A 74 5.42 5.35 4.50
CA SER A 74 6.30 5.55 3.33
C SER A 74 5.63 5.09 2.02
N ARG A 75 6.23 5.43 0.87
CA ARG A 75 5.79 5.00 -0.47
C ARG A 75 5.70 3.48 -0.66
N PHE A 76 6.34 2.71 0.21
CA PHE A 76 6.31 1.25 0.19
C PHE A 76 5.28 0.68 1.17
N GLY A 77 4.41 1.51 1.74
CA GLY A 77 3.41 1.12 2.74
C GLY A 77 3.96 0.83 4.14
N ARG A 78 5.27 0.99 4.36
CA ARG A 78 5.90 0.81 5.68
C ARG A 78 5.54 1.96 6.61
N LEU A 79 5.13 1.63 7.84
CA LEU A 79 4.91 2.58 8.92
C LEU A 79 6.25 3.17 9.37
N LEU A 80 6.36 4.50 9.38
CA LEU A 80 7.54 5.23 9.82
C LEU A 80 7.40 5.71 11.26
N LYS A 81 6.23 6.25 11.60
CA LYS A 81 5.90 6.77 12.92
C LYS A 81 4.40 6.62 13.18
N VAL A 82 4.04 6.40 14.43
CA VAL A 82 2.66 6.55 14.93
C VAL A 82 2.66 7.67 15.95
N GLU A 83 1.83 8.67 15.73
CA GLU A 83 1.58 9.72 16.71
C GLU A 83 0.27 9.42 17.43
N ARG A 84 0.29 9.41 18.77
CA ARG A 84 -0.87 9.12 19.63
C ARG A 84 -0.92 10.16 20.76
N PRO A 85 -2.11 10.58 21.22
CA PRO A 85 -2.21 11.51 22.35
C PRO A 85 -1.67 10.85 23.61
N GLY A 86 -0.72 11.49 24.28
CA GLY A 86 -0.10 10.97 25.51
C GLY A 86 0.96 9.88 25.31
N GLY A 87 1.43 9.65 24.08
CA GLY A 87 2.61 8.81 23.83
C GLY A 87 3.92 9.55 24.14
N PRO A 88 5.02 8.86 24.48
CA PRO A 88 6.31 9.50 24.71
C PRO A 88 6.77 10.23 23.44
N GLU A 89 7.11 11.51 23.59
CA GLU A 89 7.77 12.32 22.57
C GLU A 89 9.08 11.62 22.19
N ALA A 90 9.14 11.05 20.99
CA ALA A 90 10.31 10.36 20.44
C ALA A 90 10.89 11.13 19.27
#